data_AF-A0AA37I5I6-F1
#
_entry.id   AF-A0AA37I5I6-F1
#
_cell.length_a   1.000
_cell.length_b   1.000
_cell.length_c   1.000
_cell.angle_alpha   90.00
_cell.angle_beta   90.00
_cell.angle_gamma   90.00
#
_symmetry.space_group_name_H-M   'P 1'
#
loop_
_entity.id
_entity.type
_entity.pdbx_description
1 polymer ?
#
loop_
_entity_poly.entity_id
_entity_poly.type
_entity_poly.pdbx_seq_one_letter_code
_entity_poly.pdbx_strand_id
1 'polypeptide(L)'
;MRKIEEKITVTTKPNGYALTVNEKEYLYFNTLDLVKGVCIHVGLGRKSPTTKYGRDAILKAMGDGSLERKLQKEVNELKSQVFNLKNALHESKEEQKGNNGQEGLYLM
;
A
#
# COMPACT_ATOMS: atom_id res chain seq x y z
N MET A 1 -4.98 16.52 15.51
CA MET A 1 -4.46 16.06 14.20
C MET A 1 -4.12 17.31 13.39
N ARG A 2 -2.88 17.49 12.92
CA ARG A 2 -2.53 18.64 12.07
C ARG A 2 -3.16 18.42 10.70
N LYS A 3 -3.98 19.36 10.24
CA LYS A 3 -4.52 19.38 8.88
C LYS A 3 -3.32 19.61 7.94
N ILE A 4 -2.92 18.58 7.20
CA ILE A 4 -1.92 18.74 6.16
C ILE A 4 -2.66 19.41 5.00
N GLU A 5 -2.47 20.71 4.84
CA GLU A 5 -3.01 21.44 3.69
C GLU A 5 -2.12 21.17 2.49
N GLU A 6 -2.58 20.33 1.56
CA GLU A 6 -1.89 20.15 0.29
C GLU A 6 -2.15 21.36 -0.61
N LYS A 7 -1.08 22.05 -1.02
CA LYS A 7 -1.19 23.14 -1.98
C LYS A 7 -1.27 22.55 -3.38
N ILE A 8 -2.42 22.73 -4.02
CA ILE A 8 -2.70 22.24 -5.37
C ILE A 8 -2.81 23.43 -6.31
N THR A 9 -2.13 23.37 -7.45
CA THR A 9 -2.22 24.40 -8.48
C THR A 9 -2.32 23.74 -9.85
N VAL A 10 -3.30 24.18 -10.65
CA VAL A 10 -3.48 23.72 -12.03
C VAL A 10 -3.11 24.87 -12.96
N THR A 11 -2.20 24.61 -13.90
CA THR A 11 -1.77 25.58 -14.90
C THR A 11 -2.06 25.04 -16.30
N THR A 12 -2.71 25.83 -17.13
CA THR A 12 -2.91 25.50 -18.55
C THR A 12 -1.61 25.77 -19.32
N LYS A 13 -1.17 24.82 -20.15
CA LYS A 13 0.00 24.91 -21.01
C LYS A 13 -0.42 24.76 -22.49
N PRO A 14 0.38 25.21 -23.46
CA PRO A 14 0.02 25.13 -24.89
C PRO A 14 -0.39 23.72 -25.37
N ASN A 15 0.22 22.67 -24.79
CA ASN A 15 -0.01 21.27 -25.16
C ASN A 15 -0.72 20.46 -24.06
N GLY A 16 -1.39 21.12 -23.11
CA GLY A 16 -2.14 20.42 -22.05
C GLY A 16 -2.20 21.18 -20.72
N TYR A 17 -1.99 20.45 -19.63
CA TYR A 17 -2.22 20.92 -18.27
C TYR A 17 -1.08 20.44 -17.36
N ALA A 18 -0.73 21.27 -16.39
CA ALA A 18 0.20 20.93 -15.32
C ALA A 18 -0.52 20.97 -13.98
N LEU A 19 -0.43 19.87 -13.23
CA LEU A 19 -0.88 19.76 -11.86
C LEU A 19 0.34 19.85 -10.94
N THR A 20 0.40 20.86 -10.09
CA THR A 20 1.43 20.99 -9.06
C THR A 20 0.84 20.60 -7.71
N VAL A 21 1.43 19.61 -7.05
CA VAL A 21 1.05 19.18 -5.69
C VAL A 21 2.30 19.23 -4.81
N ASN A 22 2.29 20.11 -3.80
CA ASN A 22 3.41 20.27 -2.87
C ASN A 22 4.77 20.36 -3.60
N GLU A 23 4.85 21.25 -4.59
CA GLU A 23 6.04 21.55 -5.40
C GLU A 23 6.42 20.49 -6.46
N LYS A 24 5.68 19.38 -6.58
CA LYS A 24 5.87 18.41 -7.66
C LYS A 24 4.90 18.68 -8.81
N GLU A 25 5.45 18.88 -10.01
CA GLU A 25 4.67 19.10 -11.23
C GLU A 25 4.41 17.78 -11.99
N TYR A 26 3.15 17.57 -12.39
CA TYR A 26 2.69 16.44 -13.19
C TYR A 26 2.01 16.97 -14.47
N LEU A 27 2.43 16.48 -15.63
CA LEU A 27 1.93 16.94 -16.93
C LEU A 27 0.87 16.01 -17.50
N TYR A 28 -0.18 16.60 -18.09
CA TYR A 28 -1.31 15.89 -18.70
C TYR A 28 -1.69 16.55 -20.02
N PHE A 29 -1.94 15.74 -21.05
CA PHE A 29 -2.25 16.25 -22.40
C PHE A 29 -3.72 16.67 -22.58
N ASN A 30 -4.62 16.19 -21.73
CA ASN A 30 -6.05 16.48 -21.79
C ASN A 30 -6.65 16.60 -20.39
N THR A 31 -7.86 17.17 -20.33
CA THR A 31 -8.60 17.40 -19.08
C THR A 31 -8.98 16.11 -18.36
N LEU A 32 -9.30 15.05 -19.08
CA LEU A 32 -9.64 13.76 -18.48
C LEU A 32 -8.44 13.19 -17.71
N ASP A 33 -7.27 13.16 -18.32
CA ASP A 33 -6.04 12.68 -17.70
C ASP A 33 -5.61 13.57 -16.52
N LEU A 34 -5.86 14.88 -16.59
CA LEU A 34 -5.66 15.80 -15.47
C LEU A 34 -6.55 15.43 -14.28
N VAL A 35 -7.85 15.25 -14.49
CA VAL A 35 -8.81 14.87 -13.43
C VAL A 35 -8.40 13.55 -12.77
N LYS A 36 -8.02 12.56 -13.59
CA LYS A 36 -7.46 11.28 -13.09
C LYS A 36 -6.21 11.49 -12.23
N GLY A 37 -5.33 12.40 -12.66
CA GLY A 37 -4.15 12.82 -11.92
C GLY A 37 -4.49 13.41 -10.55
N VAL A 38 -5.45 14.34 -10.50
CA VAL A 38 -5.92 14.95 -9.25
C VAL A 38 -6.45 13.90 -8.29
N CYS A 39 -7.32 13.00 -8.76
CA CYS A 39 -7.87 11.92 -7.92
C CYS A 39 -6.77 11.02 -7.32
N ILE A 40 -5.70 10.76 -8.07
CA ILE A 40 -4.61 9.88 -7.62
C ILE A 40 -3.65 10.59 -6.67
N HIS A 41 -3.22 11.82 -7.01
CA HIS A 41 -2.21 12.53 -6.24
C HIS A 41 -2.78 13.15 -4.97
N VAL A 42 -3.99 13.70 -5.04
CA VAL A 42 -4.66 14.36 -3.92
C VAL A 42 -5.60 13.38 -3.21
N GLY A 43 -6.48 12.71 -3.95
CA GLY A 43 -7.49 11.83 -3.37
C GLY A 43 -6.89 10.57 -2.72
N LEU A 44 -5.87 9.96 -3.33
CA LEU A 44 -5.20 8.77 -2.80
C LEU A 44 -3.85 9.06 -2.13
N GLY A 45 -3.38 10.31 -2.14
CA GLY A 45 -2.07 10.68 -1.60
C GLY A 45 -0.88 9.97 -2.28
N ARG A 46 -1.05 9.42 -3.50
CA ARG A 46 0.04 8.73 -4.20
C ARG A 46 0.99 9.75 -4.79
N LYS A 47 2.25 9.75 -4.34
CA LYS A 47 3.28 10.71 -4.80
C LYS A 47 4.18 10.18 -5.93
N SER A 48 4.03 8.92 -6.29
CA SER A 48 4.85 8.26 -7.32
C SER A 48 4.37 8.56 -8.75
N PRO A 49 5.29 8.78 -9.71
CA PRO A 49 4.94 8.92 -11.11
C PRO A 49 4.22 7.64 -11.57
N THR A 50 3.07 7.80 -12.23
CA THR A 50 2.25 6.67 -12.68
C THR A 50 1.91 6.86 -14.16
N THR A 51 2.10 5.82 -14.96
CA THR A 51 1.76 5.82 -16.40
C THR A 51 0.26 5.98 -16.61
N LYS A 52 -0.16 6.38 -17.81
CA LYS A 52 -1.60 6.52 -18.16
C LYS A 52 -2.38 5.23 -17.85
N TYR A 53 -1.88 4.08 -18.29
CA TYR A 53 -2.49 2.77 -18.03
C TYR A 53 -2.56 2.45 -16.54
N GLY A 54 -1.51 2.78 -15.78
CA GLY A 54 -1.50 2.60 -14.32
C GLY A 54 -2.55 3.45 -13.62
N ARG A 55 -2.76 4.70 -14.07
CA ARG A 55 -3.81 5.57 -13.52
C ARG A 55 -5.20 4.99 -13.75
N ASP A 56 -5.47 4.49 -14.95
CA ASP A 56 -6.75 3.88 -15.30
C ASP A 56 -7.01 2.59 -14.52
N ALA A 57 -5.99 1.75 -14.35
CA ALA A 57 -6.09 0.53 -13.54
C ALA A 57 -6.41 0.84 -12.07
N ILE A 58 -5.75 1.85 -11.49
CA ILE A 58 -6.00 2.27 -10.10
C ILE A 58 -7.43 2.81 -9.94
N LEU A 59 -7.88 3.66 -10.86
CA LEU A 59 -9.23 4.24 -10.80
C LEU A 59 -10.31 3.18 -11.03
N LYS A 60 -10.12 2.24 -11.95
CA LYS A 60 -11.02 1.08 -12.11
C LYS A 60 -11.06 0.25 -10.84
N ALA A 61 -9.91 -0.07 -10.26
CA ALA A 61 -9.84 -0.91 -9.09
C ALA A 61 -10.49 -0.24 -7.85
N MET A 62 -10.52 1.08 -7.81
CA MET A 62 -11.27 1.88 -6.84
C MET A 62 -12.78 1.88 -7.12
N GLY A 63 -13.18 2.11 -8.37
CA GLY A 63 -14.60 2.12 -8.77
C GLY A 63 -15.28 0.77 -8.61
N ASP A 64 -14.57 -0.32 -8.90
CA ASP A 64 -15.09 -1.69 -8.80
C ASP A 64 -14.91 -2.30 -7.39
N GLY A 65 -14.26 -1.59 -6.46
CA GLY A 65 -13.92 -2.09 -5.11
C GLY A 65 -13.01 -3.33 -5.10
N SER A 66 -12.49 -3.73 -6.26
CA SER A 66 -11.70 -4.95 -6.43
C SER A 66 -10.31 -4.83 -5.81
N LEU A 67 -9.75 -3.61 -5.74
CA LEU A 67 -8.50 -3.35 -5.04
C LEU A 67 -8.66 -3.59 -3.54
N GLU A 68 -9.73 -3.07 -2.95
CA GLU A 68 -10.00 -3.20 -1.52
C GLU A 68 -10.22 -4.66 -1.14
N ARG A 69 -10.97 -5.43 -1.96
CA ARG A 69 -11.13 -6.87 -1.76
C ARG A 69 -9.82 -7.65 -1.86
N LYS A 70 -8.97 -7.33 -2.85
CA LYS A 70 -7.65 -7.98 -2.98
C LYS A 70 -6.73 -7.63 -1.82
N LEU A 71 -6.69 -6.36 -1.43
CA LEU A 71 -5.87 -5.89 -0.31
C LEU A 71 -6.34 -6.50 1.01
N GLN A 72 -7.64 -6.58 1.24
CA GLN A 72 -8.21 -7.23 2.41
C GLN A 72 -7.87 -8.73 2.43
N LYS A 73 -7.89 -9.38 1.27
CA LYS A 73 -7.51 -10.79 1.12
C LYS A 73 -6.03 -10.99 1.44
N GLU A 74 -5.13 -10.18 0.88
CA GLU A 74 -3.69 -10.24 1.17
C GLU A 74 -3.40 -9.97 2.65
N VAL A 75 -4.07 -8.97 3.26
CA VAL A 75 -3.94 -8.67 4.69
C VAL A 75 -4.40 -9.86 5.55
N ASN A 76 -5.49 -10.52 5.16
CA ASN A 76 -5.98 -11.70 5.88
C ASN A 76 -5.03 -12.90 5.73
N GLU A 77 -4.49 -13.13 4.54
CA GLU A 77 -3.50 -14.18 4.28
C GLU A 77 -2.22 -13.95 5.09
N LEU A 78 -1.70 -12.71 5.09
CA LEU A 78 -0.54 -12.33 5.91
C LEU A 78 -0.80 -12.51 7.40
N LYS A 79 -1.99 -12.12 7.90
CA LYS A 79 -2.35 -12.34 9.31
C LYS A 79 -2.37 -13.82 9.67
N SER A 80 -2.93 -14.67 8.81
CA SER A 80 -2.95 -16.11 9.02
C SER A 80 -1.54 -16.71 9.01
N GLN A 81 -0.66 -16.25 8.12
CA GLN A 81 0.75 -16.68 8.11
C GLN A 81 1.47 -16.28 9.40
N VAL A 82 1.28 -15.04 9.87
CA VAL A 82 1.87 -14.58 11.14
C VAL A 82 1.35 -15.39 12.33
N PHE A 83 0.05 -15.72 12.33
CA PHE A 83 -0.54 -16.57 13.37
C PHE A 83 0.08 -17.98 13.39
N ASN A 84 0.17 -18.61 12.22
CA ASN A 84 0.76 -19.95 12.09
C ASN A 84 2.24 -19.97 12.48
N LEU A 85 3.01 -18.96 12.06
CA LEU A 85 4.41 -18.82 12.45
C LEU A 85 4.58 -18.60 13.96
N LYS A 86 3.68 -17.84 14.61
CA LYS A 86 3.69 -17.68 16.06
C LYS A 86 3.41 -18.99 16.79
N ASN A 87 2.46 -19.78 16.31
CA ASN A 87 2.14 -21.09 16.91
C ASN A 87 3.30 -22.07 16.72
N ALA A 88 3.85 -22.19 15.52
CA ALA A 88 5.01 -23.04 15.26
C ALA A 88 6.23 -22.64 16.12
N LEU A 89 6.42 -21.34 16.35
CA LEU A 89 7.49 -20.84 17.21
C LEU A 89 7.23 -21.11 18.70
N HIS A 90 5.96 -21.13 19.13
CA HIS A 90 5.58 -21.54 20.48
C HIS A 90 5.80 -23.04 20.69
N GLU A 91 5.37 -23.87 19.75
CA GLU A 91 5.56 -25.34 19.77
C GLU A 91 7.05 -25.69 19.79
N SER A 92 7.85 -25.06 18.92
CA SER A 92 9.31 -25.29 18.89
C SER A 92 10.01 -24.83 20.17
N LYS A 93 9.52 -23.76 20.83
CA LYS A 93 10.03 -23.33 22.16
C LYS A 93 9.67 -24.31 23.28
N GLU A 94 8.49 -24.92 23.23
CA GLU A 94 8.06 -25.95 24.18
C GLU A 94 8.89 -27.23 23.99
N GLU A 95 9.16 -27.64 22.75
CA GLU A 95 10.02 -28.78 22.43
C GLU A 95 11.47 -28.57 22.88
N GLN A 96 12.03 -27.37 22.69
CA GLN A 96 13.39 -27.05 23.19
C GLN A 96 13.48 -27.05 24.71
N LYS A 97 12.41 -26.66 25.42
CA LYS A 97 12.34 -26.78 26.88
C LYS A 97 12.21 -28.24 27.35
N GLY A 98 11.50 -29.07 26.58
CA GLY A 98 11.37 -30.52 26.85
C GLY A 98 12.68 -31.28 26.66
N ASN A 99 13.42 -31.00 25.59
CA ASN A 99 14.70 -31.69 25.31
C ASN A 99 15.81 -31.32 26.30
N ASN A 100 15.90 -30.05 26.72
CA ASN A 100 16.87 -29.65 27.75
C ASN A 100 16.57 -30.24 29.14
N GLY A 101 15.34 -30.69 29.39
CA GLY A 101 14.98 -31.41 30.61
C GLY A 101 15.39 -32.89 30.61
N GLN A 102 15.49 -33.52 29.43
CA GLN A 102 15.90 -34.93 29.31
C GLN A 102 17.42 -35.10 29.23
N GLU A 103 18.16 -34.16 28.65
CA GLU A 103 19.64 -34.20 28.65
C GLU A 103 20.22 -34.00 30.06
N GLY A 104 19.52 -33.29 30.95
CA GLY A 104 19.90 -33.14 32.36
C GLY A 104 19.66 -34.39 33.24
N LEU A 105 18.86 -35.36 32.77
CA LEU A 105 18.52 -36.59 33.50
C LEU A 105 19.39 -37.79 33.10
N TYR A 106 20.11 -37.71 31.98
CA TYR A 106 21.06 -38.75 31.54
C TYR A 106 22.51 -38.49 31.99
N LEU A 107 22.75 -37.41 32.74
CA LEU A 107 24.06 -37.03 33.29
C LEU A 107 24.15 -37.15 34.83
N MET A 108 23.18 -37.79 35.49
CA MET A 108 23.25 -38.19 36.92
C MET A 108 23.41 -39.69 37.08
#